data_AF-A0A836WWY7-F1
#
_entry.id   AF-A0A836WWY7-F1
#
_cell.length_a   1.000
_cell.length_b   1.000
_cell.length_c   1.000
_cell.angle_alpha   90.00
_cell.angle_beta   90.00
_cell.angle_gamma   90.00
#
_symmetry.space_group_name_H-M   'P 1'
#
loop_
_entity.id
_entity.type
_entity.pdbx_description
1 polymer ?
#
loop_
_entity_poly.entity_id
_entity_poly.type
_entity_poly.pdbx_seq_one_letter_code
_entity_poly.pdbx_strand_id
1 'polypeptide(L)' 'VDKIRNSEVSLIINTPSGKRERSDAYYIRRAAVAHKVPYFTTIRGAYAAVEAIKSYKQRGIEVKALQEIF' A
#
# COMPACT_ATOMS: atom_id res chain seq x y z
N VAL A 1 -9.72 5.78 -12.03
CA VAL A 1 -8.26 6.09 -12.07
C VAL A 1 -8.01 7.57 -11.80
N ASP A 2 -8.92 8.47 -12.17
CA ASP A 2 -8.71 9.92 -12.05
C ASP A 2 -8.46 10.40 -10.62
N LYS A 3 -9.14 9.83 -9.62
CA LYS A 3 -8.83 10.11 -8.21
C LYS A 3 -7.37 9.85 -7.83
N ILE A 4 -6.74 8.83 -8.42
CA ILE A 4 -5.31 8.53 -8.20
C ILE A 4 -4.45 9.62 -8.85
N ARG A 5 -4.84 10.07 -10.06
CA ARG A 5 -4.14 11.12 -10.81
C ARG A 5 -4.23 12.48 -10.13
N ASN A 6 -5.37 12.78 -9.54
CA ASN A 6 -5.64 14.01 -8.81
C ASN A 6 -5.09 14.00 -7.38
N SER A 7 -4.33 12.98 -6.98
CA SER A 7 -3.79 12.83 -5.62
C SER A 7 -4.86 12.80 -4.51
N GLU A 8 -6.08 12.38 -4.83
CA GLU A 8 -7.18 12.23 -3.87
C GLU A 8 -7.12 10.87 -3.12
N VAL A 9 -6.14 10.02 -3.44
CA VAL A 9 -5.98 8.68 -2.87
C VAL A 9 -4.57 8.53 -2.31
N SER A 10 -4.47 8.32 -1.00
CA SER A 10 -3.18 8.12 -0.31
C SER A 10 -2.76 6.65 -0.18
N LEU A 11 -3.69 5.71 -0.37
CA LEU A 11 -3.43 4.28 -0.26
C LEU A 11 -4.45 3.47 -1.08
N ILE A 12 -4.00 2.39 -1.72
CA ILE A 12 -4.86 1.49 -2.50
C ILE A 12 -4.74 0.05 -1.98
N ILE A 13 -5.87 -0.62 -1.80
CA ILE A 13 -5.93 -2.08 -1.58
C ILE A 13 -6.71 -2.67 -2.76
N ASN A 14 -6.04 -3.42 -3.62
CA ASN A 14 -6.59 -3.97 -4.85
C ASN A 14 -6.37 -5.48 -4.90
N THR A 15 -7.35 -6.26 -4.45
CA THR A 15 -7.30 -7.72 -4.35
C THR A 15 -8.25 -8.39 -5.36
N PRO A 16 -7.89 -8.48 -6.66
CA PRO A 16 -8.82 -8.95 -7.69
C PRO A 16 -9.10 -10.46 -7.56
N SER A 17 -10.34 -10.86 -7.85
CA SER A 17 -10.79 -12.24 -7.93
C SER A 17 -11.38 -12.54 -9.32
N GLY A 18 -10.75 -13.43 -10.09
CA GLY A 18 -11.26 -13.84 -11.42
C GLY A 18 -10.61 -13.15 -12.62
N LYS A 19 -11.12 -13.40 -13.84
CA LYS A 19 -10.48 -12.99 -15.11
C LYS A 19 -10.81 -11.56 -15.55
N ARG A 20 -12.08 -11.13 -15.52
CA ARG A 20 -12.48 -9.75 -15.93
C ARG A 20 -11.90 -8.69 -14.99
N GLU A 21 -11.92 -8.97 -13.69
CA GLU A 21 -11.36 -8.09 -12.66
C GLU A 21 -9.85 -7.84 -12.85
N ARG A 22 -9.12 -8.71 -13.58
CA ARG A 22 -7.69 -8.49 -13.86
C ARG A 22 -7.41 -7.33 -14.81
N SER A 23 -8.32 -7.01 -15.73
CA SER A 23 -8.18 -5.89 -16.67
C SER A 23 -8.23 -4.56 -15.94
N ASP A 24 -9.27 -4.32 -15.16
CA ASP A 24 -9.43 -3.04 -14.45
C ASP A 24 -8.39 -2.89 -13.34
N ALA A 25 -8.10 -3.99 -12.65
CA ALA A 25 -7.03 -4.05 -11.67
C ALA A 25 -5.65 -3.74 -12.29
N TYR A 26 -5.41 -4.07 -13.57
CA TYR A 26 -4.17 -3.69 -14.26
C TYR A 26 -4.04 -2.17 -14.37
N TYR A 27 -5.10 -1.47 -14.79
CA TYR A 27 -5.07 -0.01 -14.91
C TYR A 27 -4.91 0.67 -13.55
N ILE A 28 -5.57 0.16 -12.51
CA ILE A 28 -5.44 0.67 -11.14
C ILE A 28 -3.99 0.52 -10.64
N ARG A 29 -3.39 -0.66 -10.77
CA ARG A 29 -1.99 -0.89 -10.35
C ARG A 29 -1.00 -0.02 -11.13
N ARG A 30 -1.20 0.12 -12.44
CA ARG A 30 -0.34 0.96 -13.29
C ARG A 30 -0.41 2.43 -12.87
N ALA A 31 -1.62 2.93 -12.60
CA ALA A 31 -1.80 4.29 -12.10
C ALA A 31 -1.19 4.49 -10.72
N ALA A 32 -1.35 3.52 -9.80
CA ALA A 32 -0.77 3.58 -8.46
C ALA A 32 0.76 3.76 -8.52
N VAL A 33 1.44 2.95 -9.35
CA VAL A 33 2.90 3.06 -9.57
C VAL A 33 3.27 4.40 -10.20
N ALA A 34 2.58 4.79 -11.28
CA ALA A 34 2.87 6.03 -12.00
C ALA A 34 2.75 7.29 -11.12
N HIS A 35 1.80 7.28 -10.17
CA HIS A 35 1.53 8.40 -9.26
C HIS A 35 2.12 8.20 -7.86
N LYS A 36 2.99 7.19 -7.67
CA LYS A 36 3.67 6.90 -6.39
C LYS A 36 2.72 6.71 -5.20
N VAL A 37 1.54 6.16 -5.45
CA VAL A 37 0.57 5.80 -4.41
C VAL A 37 0.88 4.38 -3.94
N PRO A 38 1.21 4.14 -2.66
CA PRO A 38 1.42 2.80 -2.14
C PRO A 38 0.19 1.93 -2.35
N TYR A 39 0.39 0.69 -2.82
CA TYR A 39 -0.72 -0.23 -3.08
C TYR A 39 -0.42 -1.66 -2.66
N PHE A 40 -1.46 -2.36 -2.23
CA PHE A 40 -1.39 -3.76 -1.80
C PHE A 40 -2.28 -4.64 -2.67
N THR A 41 -1.78 -5.83 -3.01
CA THR A 41 -2.48 -6.81 -3.86
C THR A 41 -3.02 -8.00 -3.09
N THR A 42 -2.74 -8.08 -1.79
CA THR A 42 -3.22 -9.14 -0.91
C THR A 42 -3.81 -8.54 0.36
N ILE A 43 -4.83 -9.21 0.89
CA ILE A 43 -5.46 -8.82 2.16
C ILE A 43 -4.44 -8.90 3.31
N ARG A 44 -3.61 -9.95 3.34
CA ARG A 44 -2.56 -10.12 4.37
C ARG A 44 -1.55 -8.97 4.37
N GLY A 45 -1.09 -8.53 3.19
CA GLY A 45 -0.19 -7.38 3.06
C GLY A 45 -0.85 -6.07 3.51
N ALA A 46 -2.13 -5.88 3.17
CA ALA A 46 -2.89 -4.73 3.62
C ALA A 46 -3.05 -4.69 5.15
N TYR A 47 -3.34 -5.83 5.78
CA TYR A 47 -3.39 -5.94 7.24
C TYR A 47 -2.05 -5.57 7.89
N ALA A 48 -0.93 -6.11 7.38
CA ALA A 48 0.40 -5.77 7.89
C ALA A 48 0.70 -4.27 7.79
N ALA A 49 0.30 -3.63 6.69
CA ALA A 49 0.46 -2.20 6.51
C ALA A 49 -0.38 -1.37 7.50
N VAL A 50 -1.63 -1.77 7.75
CA VAL A 50 -2.49 -1.13 8.74
C VAL A 50 -1.88 -1.24 10.14
N GLU A 51 -1.37 -2.41 10.53
CA GLU A 51 -0.72 -2.60 11.83
C GLU A 51 0.58 -1.76 11.92
N ALA A 52 1.38 -1.69 10.85
CA ALA A 52 2.55 -0.81 10.81
C ALA A 52 2.18 0.68 10.98
N ILE A 53 1.13 1.15 10.30
CA ILE A 53 0.64 2.54 10.42
C ILE A 53 0.13 2.82 11.84
N LYS A 54 -0.64 1.90 12.44
CA LYS A 54 -1.10 2.04 13.83
C LYS A 54 0.08 2.13 14.80
N SER A 55 1.04 1.23 14.65
CA SER A 55 2.25 1.20 15.46
C SER A 55 3.02 2.51 15.34
N TYR A 56 3.25 3.00 14.12
CA TYR A 56 3.90 4.28 13.88
C TYR A 56 3.17 5.45 14.54
N LYS A 57 1.83 5.51 14.44
CA LYS A 57 1.04 6.58 15.08
C LYS A 57 1.12 6.58 16.60
N GLN A 58 1.34 5.42 17.22
CA GLN A 58 1.38 5.29 18.68
C GLN A 58 2.77 5.59 19.26
N ARG A 59 3.83 5.10 18.62
CA ARG A 59 5.21 5.14 19.18
C ARG A 59 6.25 5.84 18.30
N GLY A 60 5.89 6.27 17.09
CA GLY A 60 6.83 6.84 16.13
C GLY A 60 7.79 5.80 15.55
N ILE A 61 8.95 6.27 15.06
CA ILE A 61 10.06 5.42 14.60
C ILE A 61 11.18 5.51 15.64
N GLU A 62 11.64 4.36 16.10
CA GLU A 62 12.89 4.24 16.86
C GLU A 62 14.00 3.84 15.91
N VAL A 63 15.16 4.48 16.05
CA VAL A 63 16.38 4.14 15.30
C VAL A 63 17.27 3.30 16.19
N LYS A 64 17.75 2.16 15.68
CA LYS A 64 18.72 1.30 16.35
C LYS A 64 19.86 0.98 15.40
N ALA A 65 21.09 1.00 15.90
CA ALA A 65 22.25 0.55 15.15
C ALA A 65 22.20 -0.97 15.02
N LEU A 66 22.75 -1.51 13.93
CA LEU A 66 22.73 -2.96 13.70
C LEU A 66 23.46 -3.72 14.83
N GLN A 67 24.52 -3.10 15.38
CA GLN A 67 25.32 -3.60 16.50
C GLN A 67 24.57 -3.62 17.85
N GLU A 68 23.40 -2.99 17.96
CA GLU A 68 22.56 -3.08 19.16
C GLU A 68 21.63 -4.30 19.12
N ILE A 69 21.53 -4.97 17.97
CA ILE A 69 20.65 -6.13 17.73
C ILE A 69 21.44 -7.44 17.79
N PHE A 70 22.74 -7.40 17.49
CA PHE A 70 23.67 -8.54 17.44
C PHE A 70 24.85 -8.31 18.38
#